data_AF-A0A0A2JY36-F1
#
_entry.id   AF-A0A0A2JY36-F1
#
_cell.length_a   1.000
_cell.length_b   1.000
_cell.length_c   1.000
_cell.angle_alpha   90.00
_cell.angle_beta   90.00
_cell.angle_gamma   90.00
#
_symmetry.space_group_name_H-M   'P 1'
#
loop_
_entity.id
_entity.type
_entity.pdbx_description
1 polymer ?
#
loop_
_entity_poly.entity_id
_entity_poly.type
_entity_poly.pdbx_seq_one_letter_code
_entity_poly.pdbx_strand_id
1 'polypeptide(L)'
;MSEYSHPINTLDALYKKETLTGNAYSSTSDIEKPSPHLPTTADLAPLKIEITYPEGGRDAWLVVLGAWCGLTSSLGIYNTSGMFEVVISKVILPEASSSTLGWIFSVYAFVNWVCGVQIGPTFDAMGPRA
;
A
#
# COMPACT_ATOMS: atom_id res chain seq x y z
N MET A 1 -9.05 -64.54 -27.52
CA MET A 1 -9.28 -63.70 -28.71
C MET A 1 -10.69 -63.15 -28.57
N SER A 2 -10.95 -61.88 -28.27
CA SER A 2 -10.11 -60.69 -28.17
C SER A 2 -10.86 -59.73 -27.25
N GLU A 3 -10.18 -59.12 -26.29
CA GLU A 3 -10.59 -57.82 -25.75
C GLU A 3 -10.66 -56.79 -26.89
N TYR A 4 -11.60 -55.84 -26.82
CA TYR A 4 -11.56 -54.49 -27.42
C TYR A 4 -12.86 -53.75 -27.00
N SER A 5 -12.88 -52.93 -25.94
CA SER A 5 -12.29 -51.59 -25.76
C SER A 5 -12.91 -50.54 -26.68
N HIS A 6 -14.00 -49.93 -26.21
CA HIS A 6 -14.69 -48.77 -26.81
C HIS A 6 -14.40 -47.50 -25.97
N PRO A 7 -14.52 -46.29 -26.55
CA PRO A 7 -13.40 -45.37 -26.74
C PRO A 7 -13.23 -44.30 -25.65
N ILE A 8 -11.96 -44.03 -25.36
CA ILE A 8 -11.42 -43.04 -24.41
C ILE A 8 -11.44 -41.60 -24.99
N ASN A 9 -12.27 -41.31 -26.00
CA ASN A 9 -12.16 -40.06 -26.80
C ASN A 9 -13.31 -39.07 -26.59
N THR A 10 -14.35 -39.43 -25.85
CA THR A 10 -15.54 -38.56 -25.69
C THR A 10 -15.41 -37.57 -24.52
N LEU A 11 -14.55 -37.87 -23.53
CA LEU A 11 -14.31 -36.99 -22.37
C LEU A 11 -13.33 -35.85 -22.69
N ASP A 12 -12.33 -36.09 -23.55
CA ASP A 12 -11.41 -35.04 -24.02
C ASP A 12 -12.10 -33.98 -24.88
N ALA A 13 -13.16 -34.36 -25.61
CA ALA A 13 -13.95 -33.44 -26.40
C ALA A 13 -14.83 -32.50 -25.54
N LEU A 14 -15.19 -32.92 -24.32
CA LEU A 14 -15.94 -32.11 -23.36
C LEU A 14 -15.04 -31.19 -22.54
N TYR A 15 -13.81 -31.63 -22.21
CA TYR A 15 -12.84 -30.80 -21.50
C TYR A 15 -12.43 -29.54 -22.28
N LYS A 16 -12.47 -29.59 -23.62
CA LYS A 16 -12.06 -28.45 -24.47
C LYS A 16 -13.16 -27.40 -24.71
N LYS A 17 -14.38 -27.56 -24.16
CA LYS A 17 -15.52 -26.68 -24.50
C LYS A 17 -16.05 -25.79 -23.35
N GLU A 18 -15.49 -25.87 -22.15
CA GLU A 18 -15.95 -25.07 -21.00
C GLU A 18 -14.81 -24.27 -20.34
N THR A 19 -14.29 -23.29 -21.07
CA THR A 19 -13.69 -22.09 -20.45
C THR A 19 -14.46 -20.86 -20.92
N LEU A 20 -15.47 -20.51 -20.13
CA LEU A 20 -16.19 -19.25 -20.20
C LEU A 20 -15.75 -18.41 -19.01
N THR A 21 -14.58 -17.78 -19.14
CA THR A 21 -14.11 -16.77 -18.19
C THR A 21 -15.01 -15.55 -18.29
N GLY A 22 -15.71 -15.29 -17.19
CA GLY A 22 -16.70 -14.25 -17.04
C GLY A 22 -16.13 -12.85 -17.17
N ASN A 23 -16.95 -11.99 -17.77
CA ASN A 23 -16.88 -10.55 -17.62
C ASN A 23 -17.29 -10.17 -16.19
N ALA A 24 -16.42 -9.49 -15.46
CA ALA A 24 -16.83 -8.72 -14.28
C ALA A 24 -15.95 -7.48 -14.11
N TYR A 25 -16.62 -6.32 -14.10
CA TYR A 25 -16.15 -4.99 -13.70
C TYR A 25 -15.19 -4.25 -14.65
N SER A 26 -15.74 -3.55 -15.63
CA SER A 26 -15.25 -2.21 -15.93
C SER A 26 -16.43 -1.23 -15.90
N SER A 27 -16.45 -0.43 -14.84
CA SER A 27 -17.38 0.67 -14.66
C SER A 27 -17.29 1.63 -15.84
N THR A 28 -18.47 1.96 -16.35
CA THR A 28 -18.78 3.12 -17.18
C THR A 28 -18.10 4.38 -16.63
N SER A 29 -17.21 4.97 -17.42
CA SER A 29 -17.05 6.42 -17.44
C SER A 29 -17.45 6.88 -18.83
N ASP A 30 -18.69 7.34 -18.91
CA ASP A 30 -19.28 8.00 -20.05
C ASP A 30 -18.52 9.30 -20.34
N ILE A 31 -17.75 9.35 -21.43
CA ILE A 31 -17.60 10.58 -22.23
C ILE A 31 -17.58 10.17 -23.71
N GLU A 32 -18.77 10.14 -24.31
CA GLU A 32 -18.93 10.25 -25.75
C GLU A 32 -19.21 11.71 -26.10
N LYS A 33 -18.32 12.36 -26.89
CA LYS A 33 -18.70 13.31 -27.96
C LYS A 33 -17.49 13.76 -28.82
N PRO A 34 -17.69 14.21 -30.07
CA PRO A 34 -17.52 13.39 -31.27
C PRO A 34 -16.38 13.91 -32.17
N SER A 35 -15.78 13.03 -32.96
CA SER A 35 -14.83 13.40 -34.01
C SER A 35 -15.51 14.17 -35.15
N PRO A 36 -14.80 15.13 -35.79
CA PRO A 36 -15.00 15.42 -37.20
C PRO A 36 -13.70 15.17 -37.98
N HIS A 37 -13.77 14.15 -38.84
CA HIS A 37 -12.98 13.93 -40.06
C HIS A 37 -11.53 13.43 -39.93
N LEU A 38 -11.38 12.12 -40.19
CA LEU A 38 -10.15 11.50 -40.66
C LEU A 38 -9.83 11.96 -42.09
N PRO A 39 -8.54 12.00 -42.45
CA PRO A 39 -8.10 11.26 -43.62
C PRO A 39 -7.26 10.04 -43.19
N THR A 40 -7.70 8.93 -43.73
CA THR A 40 -7.12 7.58 -43.77
C THR A 40 -5.62 7.54 -44.11
N THR A 41 -4.92 6.65 -43.38
CA THR A 41 -3.62 6.01 -43.66
C THR A 41 -2.34 6.80 -43.36
N ALA A 42 -1.86 6.66 -42.13
CA ALA A 42 -0.45 6.38 -41.85
C ALA A 42 -0.39 5.42 -40.65
N ASP A 43 0.41 4.38 -40.80
CA ASP A 43 0.64 3.29 -39.86
C ASP A 43 0.84 3.77 -38.41
N LEU A 44 -0.17 3.57 -37.57
CA LEU A 44 -0.14 3.85 -36.15
C LEU A 44 0.44 2.65 -35.43
N ALA A 45 1.76 2.50 -35.55
CA ALA A 45 2.53 1.74 -34.58
C ALA A 45 2.10 2.24 -33.19
N PRO A 46 1.66 1.37 -32.27
CA PRO A 46 1.29 1.80 -30.94
C PRO A 46 2.52 2.48 -30.35
N LEU A 47 2.44 3.78 -30.06
CA LEU A 47 3.46 4.47 -29.30
C LEU A 47 3.48 3.81 -27.92
N LYS A 48 4.33 2.80 -27.79
CA LYS A 48 4.70 2.20 -26.51
C LYS A 48 5.48 3.30 -25.79
N ILE A 49 4.74 4.17 -25.10
CA ILE A 49 5.31 5.03 -24.07
C ILE A 49 5.83 4.06 -23.02
N GLU A 50 7.09 3.67 -23.16
CA GLU A 50 7.79 2.91 -22.16
C GLU A 50 7.96 3.85 -20.98
N ILE A 51 7.08 3.72 -19.99
CA ILE A 51 7.26 4.42 -18.73
C ILE A 51 8.47 3.77 -18.05
N THR A 52 9.65 4.34 -18.30
CA THR A 52 10.87 4.00 -17.56
C THR A 52 10.72 4.61 -16.18
N TYR A 53 10.25 3.80 -15.24
CA TYR A 53 10.28 4.19 -13.85
C TYR A 53 11.73 4.09 -13.35
N PRO A 54 12.27 5.11 -12.67
CA PRO A 54 13.59 5.04 -12.04
C PRO A 54 13.49 4.19 -10.77
N GLU A 55 13.22 2.89 -10.95
CA GLU A 55 13.12 1.93 -9.87
C GLU A 55 14.52 1.58 -9.40
N GLY A 56 14.98 2.32 -8.38
CA GLY A 56 16.29 2.12 -7.77
C GLY A 56 17.33 3.18 -8.17
N GLY A 57 18.39 3.26 -7.37
CA GLY A 57 19.39 4.32 -7.43
C GLY A 57 19.63 4.92 -6.05
N ARG A 58 20.57 5.88 -5.96
CA ARG A 58 20.94 6.51 -4.68
C ARG A 58 19.74 7.21 -4.04
N ASP A 59 18.91 7.86 -4.84
CA ASP A 59 17.75 8.61 -4.35
C ASP A 59 16.69 7.67 -3.74
N ALA A 60 16.41 6.53 -4.39
CA ALA A 60 15.52 5.52 -3.84
C ALA A 60 16.04 4.97 -2.49
N TRP A 61 17.35 4.72 -2.38
CA TRP A 61 17.96 4.28 -1.12
C TRP A 61 17.96 5.35 -0.03
N LEU A 62 18.09 6.64 -0.38
CA LEU A 62 17.96 7.75 0.56
C LEU A 62 16.54 7.86 1.12
N VAL A 63 15.52 7.61 0.30
CA VAL A 63 14.12 7.55 0.76
C VAL A 63 13.93 6.38 1.73
N VAL A 64 14.47 5.19 1.42
CA VAL A 64 14.40 4.03 2.31
C VAL A 64 15.14 4.30 3.62
N LEU A 65 16.33 4.90 3.58
CA LEU A 65 17.08 5.28 4.77
C LEU A 65 16.34 6.33 5.60
N GLY A 66 15.73 7.32 4.94
CA GLY A 66 14.93 8.35 5.60
C GLY A 66 13.70 7.78 6.29
N ALA A 67 12.97 6.89 5.61
CA ALA A 67 11.84 6.16 6.17
C ALA A 67 12.29 5.30 7.35
N TRP A 68 13.39 4.55 7.23
CA TRP A 68 13.94 3.74 8.30
C TRP A 68 14.33 4.61 9.51
N CYS A 69 15.03 5.72 9.30
CA CYS A 69 15.42 6.65 10.36
C CYS A 69 14.18 7.24 11.08
N GLY A 70 13.17 7.67 10.31
CA GLY A 70 11.91 8.19 10.86
C GLY A 70 11.14 7.13 11.67
N LEU A 71 11.05 5.91 11.15
CA LEU A 71 10.42 4.78 11.84
C LEU A 71 11.18 4.39 13.11
N THR A 72 12.52 4.32 13.06
CA THR A 72 13.35 4.01 14.23
C THR A 72 13.23 5.09 15.30
N SER A 73 13.21 6.37 14.93
CA SER A 73 13.05 7.47 15.90
C SER A 73 11.69 7.40 16.60
N SER A 74 10.61 7.27 15.84
CA SER A 74 9.24 7.23 16.37
C SER A 74 8.95 5.94 17.16
N LEU A 75 9.15 4.78 16.55
CA LEU A 75 8.86 3.48 17.18
C LEU A 75 9.88 3.13 18.28
N GLY A 76 11.13 3.58 18.16
CA GLY A 76 12.15 3.34 19.17
C GLY A 76 11.86 4.06 20.48
N ILE A 77 11.48 5.35 20.40
CA ILE A 77 11.07 6.14 21.57
C ILE A 77 9.81 5.54 22.19
N TYR A 78 8.83 5.15 21.37
CA TYR A 78 7.60 4.55 21.89
C TYR A 78 7.84 3.20 22.60
N ASN A 79 8.68 2.32 22.05
CA ASN A 79 9.00 1.03 22.70
C ASN A 79 9.79 1.19 24.02
N THR A 80 10.56 2.27 24.16
CA THR A 80 11.36 2.53 25.36
C THR A 80 10.63 3.36 26.42
N SER A 81 9.38 3.77 26.17
CA SER A 81 8.61 4.61 27.08
C SER A 81 8.40 3.99 28.46
N GLY A 82 8.24 2.66 28.54
CA GLY A 82 8.10 1.96 29.82
C GLY A 82 9.38 2.02 30.67
N MET A 83 10.56 2.05 30.04
CA MET A 83 11.81 2.27 30.79
C MET A 83 11.92 3.73 31.26
N PHE A 84 11.46 4.69 30.46
CA PHE A 84 11.40 6.08 30.91
C PHE A 84 10.50 6.25 32.13
N GLU A 85 9.37 5.56 32.21
CA GLU A 85 8.50 5.59 33.40
C GLU A 85 9.26 5.20 34.67
N VAL A 86 10.01 4.10 34.60
CA VAL A 86 10.80 3.59 35.73
C VAL A 86 11.95 4.53 36.07
N VAL A 87 12.69 5.03 35.09
CA VAL A 87 13.82 5.96 35.31
C VAL A 87 13.32 7.27 35.90
N ILE A 88 12.23 7.80 35.38
CA ILE A 88 11.63 9.05 35.87
C ILE A 88 11.16 8.84 37.31
N SER A 89 10.45 7.74 37.60
CA SER A 89 9.98 7.42 38.95
C SER A 89 11.12 7.23 39.96
N LYS A 90 12.27 6.68 39.55
CA LYS A 90 13.35 6.30 40.47
C LYS A 90 14.43 7.36 40.64
N VAL A 91 14.76 8.07 39.57
CA VAL A 91 15.96 8.94 39.51
C VAL A 91 15.60 10.41 39.43
N ILE A 92 14.60 10.76 38.60
CA ILE A 92 14.31 12.16 38.26
C ILE A 92 13.29 12.75 39.25
N LEU A 93 12.23 12.01 39.55
CA LEU A 93 11.08 12.42 40.35
C LEU A 93 10.74 11.32 41.38
N PRO A 94 11.63 11.05 42.36
CA PRO A 94 11.43 9.98 43.35
C PRO A 94 10.23 10.22 44.27
N GLU A 95 9.86 11.48 44.48
CA GLU A 95 8.71 11.87 45.33
C GLU A 95 7.39 11.97 44.55
N ALA A 96 7.39 11.77 43.24
CA ALA A 96 6.17 11.80 42.45
C ALA A 96 5.38 10.50 42.65
N SER A 97 4.07 10.62 42.92
CA SER A 97 3.21 9.46 43.04
C SER A 97 3.01 8.77 41.68
N SER A 98 2.77 7.46 41.71
CA SER A 98 2.50 6.67 40.50
C SER A 98 1.29 7.19 39.70
N SER A 99 0.30 7.81 40.38
CA SER A 99 -0.84 8.44 39.71
C SER A 99 -0.43 9.62 38.84
N THR A 100 0.57 10.39 39.29
CA THR A 100 1.09 11.53 38.53
C THR A 100 1.80 11.07 37.27
N LEU A 101 2.63 10.03 37.37
CA LEU A 101 3.33 9.46 36.21
C LEU A 101 2.33 8.82 35.24
N GLY A 102 1.34 8.10 35.75
CA GLY A 102 0.29 7.48 34.93
C GLY A 102 -0.47 8.49 34.08
N TRP A 103 -0.80 9.69 34.60
CA TRP A 103 -1.48 10.70 33.78
C TRP A 103 -0.57 11.23 32.66
N ILE A 104 0.71 11.47 32.94
CA ILE A 104 1.68 12.00 31.96
C ILE A 104 1.84 11.02 30.80
N PHE A 105 2.07 9.74 31.11
CA PHE A 105 2.20 8.70 30.08
C PHE A 105 0.90 8.45 29.32
N SER A 106 -0.26 8.60 29.97
CA SER A 106 -1.55 8.52 29.30
C SER A 106 -1.76 9.66 28.30
N VAL A 107 -1.38 10.90 28.65
CA VAL A 107 -1.47 12.05 27.73
C VAL A 107 -0.46 11.91 26.59
N TYR A 108 0.76 11.43 26.87
CA TYR A 108 1.74 11.11 25.84
C TYR A 108 1.18 10.09 24.83
N ALA A 109 0.58 8.99 25.30
CA ALA A 109 -0.03 7.98 24.44
C ALA A 109 -1.22 8.58 23.65
N PHE A 110 -2.09 9.34 24.31
CA PHE A 110 -3.23 10.00 23.67
C PHE A 110 -2.80 10.89 22.49
N VAL A 111 -1.81 11.77 22.70
CA VAL A 111 -1.30 12.66 21.65
C VAL A 111 -0.67 11.85 20.51
N ASN A 112 0.10 10.80 20.81
CA ASN A 112 0.67 9.94 19.76
C ASN A 112 -0.41 9.30 18.87
N TRP A 113 -1.46 8.74 19.48
CA TRP A 113 -2.55 8.11 18.73
C TRP A 113 -3.38 9.13 17.95
N VAL A 114 -3.72 10.27 18.55
CA VAL A 114 -4.52 11.31 17.90
C VAL A 114 -3.74 11.98 16.77
N CYS A 115 -2.50 12.41 17.00
CA CYS A 115 -1.68 12.98 15.94
C CYS A 115 -1.43 11.95 14.83
N GLY A 116 -1.15 10.69 15.20
CA GLY A 116 -0.97 9.58 14.26
C GLY A 116 -2.16 9.40 13.32
N VAL A 117 -3.38 9.41 13.85
CA VAL A 117 -4.59 9.22 13.04
C VAL A 117 -4.83 10.38 12.06
N GLN A 118 -4.48 11.61 12.45
CA GLN A 118 -4.71 12.79 11.63
C GLN A 118 -3.66 12.96 10.51
N ILE A 119 -2.45 12.45 10.72
CA ILE A 119 -1.37 12.55 9.73
C ILE A 119 -1.72 11.81 8.44
N GLY A 120 -2.41 10.67 8.51
CA GLY A 120 -2.79 9.90 7.31
C GLY A 120 -3.64 10.72 6.31
N PRO A 121 -4.83 11.22 6.70
CA PRO A 121 -5.66 12.06 5.84
C PRO A 121 -4.99 13.39 5.45
N THR A 122 -4.21 13.98 6.35
CA THR A 122 -3.49 15.23 6.06
C THR A 122 -2.44 15.03 4.98
N PHE A 123 -1.71 13.91 5.04
CA PHE A 123 -0.70 13.55 4.05
C PHE A 123 -1.32 13.17 2.69
N ASP A 124 -2.49 12.53 2.69
CA ASP A 124 -3.24 12.23 1.47
C ASP A 124 -3.79 13.49 0.78
N ALA A 125 -4.22 14.50 1.56
CA ALA A 125 -4.72 15.77 1.04
C ALA A 125 -3.61 16.70 0.50
N MET A 126 -2.40 16.62 1.06
CA MET A 126 -1.23 17.37 0.60
C MET A 126 -0.58 16.64 -0.58
N GLY A 127 -1.12 16.83 -1.78
CA GLY A 127 -0.60 16.17 -2.99
C GLY A 127 0.89 16.45 -3.29
N PRO A 128 1.50 15.75 -4.27
CA PRO A 128 2.97 15.65 -4.50
C PRO A 128 3.72 16.93 -4.91
N ARG A 129 3.12 18.10 -4.74
CA ARG A 129 3.58 19.39 -5.30
C ARG A 129 3.55 20.54 -4.30
N ALA A 130 3.57 20.23 -3.00
CA ALA A 130 3.88 21.22 -1.97
C ALA A 130 5.40 21.45 -1.89
#